data_AF-A0A8I1IH10-F1
#
_entry.id   AF-A0A8I1IH10-F1
#
_cell.length_a   1.000
_cell.length_b   1.000
_cell.length_c   1.000
_cell.angle_alpha   90.00
_cell.angle_beta   90.00
_cell.angle_gamma   90.00
#
_symmetry.space_group_name_H-M   'P 1'
#
loop_
_entity.id
_entity.type
_entity.pdbx_description
1 polymer ?
#
loop_
_entity_poly.entity_id
_entity_poly.type
_entity_poly.pdbx_seq_one_letter_code
_entity_poly.pdbx_strand_id
1 'polypeptide(L)'
;MLNEALRLVRVYHDLTQADVAERVGLSKSYVSEIESGEKKVSLAVLEKYSAAFDIPMSSLMLFAERVDEAGKADAIRVYVADKALKMLDWAATISEFRGASR
;
A
#
# COMPACT_ATOMS: atom_id res chain seq x y z
N MET A 1 4.73 10.06 6.02
CA MET A 1 4.17 8.71 6.33
C MET A 1 3.45 8.11 5.12
N LEU A 2 2.53 8.83 4.47
CA LEU A 2 1.86 8.34 3.26
C LEU A 2 2.85 8.02 2.11
N ASN A 3 3.81 8.90 1.87
CA ASN A 3 4.87 8.69 0.88
C ASN A 3 5.60 7.33 1.08
N GLU A 4 5.96 7.03 2.32
CA GLU A 4 6.64 5.79 2.68
C GLU A 4 5.70 4.58 2.56
N ALA A 5 4.43 4.71 2.92
CA ALA A 5 3.45 3.65 2.72
C ALA A 5 3.28 3.29 1.23
N LEU A 6 3.18 4.27 0.35
CA LEU A 6 3.10 4.03 -1.10
C LEU A 6 4.37 3.38 -1.64
N ARG A 7 5.55 3.80 -1.16
CA ARG A 7 6.83 3.17 -1.48
C ARG A 7 6.87 1.71 -1.03
N LEU A 8 6.37 1.40 0.16
CA LEU A 8 6.33 0.04 0.70
C LEU A 8 5.37 -0.86 -0.07
N VAL A 9 4.20 -0.35 -0.50
CA VAL A 9 3.30 -1.08 -1.41
C VAL A 9 4.05 -1.46 -2.67
N ARG A 10 4.76 -0.51 -3.29
CA ARG A 10 5.57 -0.78 -4.48
C ARG A 10 6.62 -1.86 -4.26
N VAL A 11 7.43 -1.73 -3.20
CA VAL A 11 8.51 -2.68 -2.89
C VAL A 11 7.96 -4.07 -2.55
N TYR A 12 6.83 -4.15 -1.84
CA TYR A 12 6.17 -5.42 -1.54
C TYR A 12 5.73 -6.18 -2.79
N HIS A 13 5.31 -5.47 -3.83
CA HIS A 13 4.94 -6.05 -5.12
C HIS A 13 6.14 -6.25 -6.08
N ASP A 14 7.36 -5.97 -5.64
CA ASP A 14 8.60 -6.03 -6.44
C ASP A 14 8.52 -5.21 -7.75
N LEU A 15 7.87 -4.04 -7.67
CA LEU A 15 7.65 -3.16 -8.82
C LEU A 15 8.64 -2.00 -8.85
N THR A 16 9.05 -1.60 -10.06
CA THR A 16 9.75 -0.34 -10.28
C THR A 16 8.77 0.84 -10.19
N GLN A 17 9.29 2.06 -10.03
CA GLN A 17 8.45 3.26 -10.06
C GLN A 17 7.74 3.45 -11.42
N ALA A 18 8.33 2.94 -12.50
CA ALA A 18 7.72 2.98 -13.82
C ALA A 18 6.52 2.02 -13.89
N ASP A 19 6.65 0.81 -13.36
CA ASP A 19 5.56 -0.18 -13.35
C ASP A 19 4.38 0.31 -12.52
N VAL A 20 4.64 0.91 -11.36
CA VAL A 20 3.58 1.52 -10.54
C VAL A 20 2.94 2.67 -11.27
N ALA A 21 3.72 3.56 -11.89
CA ALA A 21 3.22 4.71 -12.64
C ALA A 21 2.26 4.27 -13.76
N GLU A 22 2.62 3.25 -14.53
CA GLU A 22 1.75 2.65 -15.53
C GLU A 22 0.47 2.08 -14.90
N ARG A 23 0.62 1.27 -13.85
CA ARG A 23 -0.50 0.59 -13.18
C ARG A 23 -1.52 1.55 -12.55
N VAL A 24 -1.06 2.65 -11.97
CA VAL A 24 -1.93 3.66 -11.30
C VAL A 24 -2.31 4.82 -12.22
N GLY A 25 -1.83 4.82 -13.48
CA GLY A 25 -2.09 5.89 -14.44
C GLY A 25 -1.55 7.25 -13.98
N LEU A 26 -0.28 7.28 -13.56
CA LEU A 26 0.47 8.49 -13.20
C LEU A 26 1.79 8.53 -13.99
N SER A 27 2.49 9.65 -13.97
CA SER A 27 3.84 9.71 -14.55
C SER A 27 4.87 9.15 -13.57
N LYS A 28 5.94 8.54 -14.10
CA LYS A 28 7.07 8.06 -13.27
C LYS A 28 7.65 9.18 -12.39
N SER A 29 7.81 10.39 -12.94
CA SER A 29 8.31 11.55 -12.18
C SER A 29 7.40 11.84 -10.99
N TYR A 30 6.09 11.83 -11.21
CA TYR A 30 5.13 12.10 -10.15
C TYR A 30 5.13 11.01 -9.07
N VAL A 31 5.26 9.73 -9.46
CA VAL A 31 5.44 8.61 -8.51
C VAL A 31 6.73 8.79 -7.69
N SER A 32 7.83 9.20 -8.33
CA SER A 32 9.08 9.48 -7.61
C SER A 32 8.93 10.63 -6.61
N GLU A 33 8.33 11.74 -7.03
CA GLU A 33 8.11 12.94 -6.20
C GLU A 33 7.20 12.66 -5.00
N ILE A 34 6.17 11.82 -5.15
CA ILE A 34 5.31 11.45 -4.02
C ILE A 34 5.99 10.46 -3.07
N GLU A 35 6.83 9.53 -3.56
CA GLU A 35 7.54 8.57 -2.71
C GLU A 35 8.69 9.22 -1.93
N SER A 36 9.40 10.16 -2.55
CA SER A 36 10.44 10.96 -1.88
C SER A 36 9.88 11.95 -0.87
N GLY A 37 8.57 12.22 -0.93
CA GLY A 37 7.89 13.21 -0.10
C GLY A 37 8.06 14.65 -0.59
N GLU A 38 8.66 14.86 -1.76
CA GLU A 38 8.76 16.17 -2.41
C GLU A 38 7.37 16.73 -2.74
N LYS A 39 6.44 15.88 -3.17
CA LYS A 39 5.02 16.22 -3.33
C LYS A 39 4.15 15.50 -2.31
N LYS A 40 3.18 16.24 -1.78
CA LYS A 40 2.14 15.65 -0.93
C LYS A 40 1.29 14.67 -1.73
N VAL A 41 1.04 13.52 -1.12
CA VAL A 41 0.10 12.53 -1.63
C VAL A 41 -1.32 13.11 -1.51
N SER A 42 -2.03 13.18 -2.64
CA SER A 42 -3.42 13.65 -2.66
C SER A 42 -4.40 12.49 -2.51
N LEU A 43 -5.67 12.81 -2.19
CA LEU A 43 -6.73 11.81 -2.10
C LEU A 43 -6.90 11.03 -3.41
N ALA A 44 -6.84 11.72 -4.55
CA ALA A 44 -6.92 11.09 -5.88
C ALA A 44 -5.77 10.10 -6.13
N VAL A 45 -4.57 10.36 -5.58
CA VAL A 45 -3.46 9.39 -5.64
C VAL A 45 -3.79 8.17 -4.78
N LEU A 46 -4.31 8.37 -3.57
CA LEU A 46 -4.71 7.26 -2.70
C LEU A 46 -5.81 6.39 -3.33
N GLU A 47 -6.80 7.00 -3.98
CA GLU A 47 -7.86 6.28 -4.71
C GLU A 47 -7.28 5.41 -5.84
N LYS A 48 -6.33 5.97 -6.61
CA LYS A 48 -5.64 5.21 -7.66
C LYS A 48 -4.86 4.02 -7.12
N TYR A 49 -4.15 4.19 -6.00
CA TYR A 49 -3.44 3.08 -5.35
C TYR A 49 -4.41 2.07 -4.73
N SER A 50 -5.50 2.53 -4.12
CA SER A 50 -6.56 1.68 -3.57
C SER A 50 -7.11 0.75 -4.66
N ALA A 51 -7.49 1.31 -5.81
CA ALA A 51 -8.02 0.55 -6.93
C ALA A 51 -6.97 -0.38 -7.56
N ALA A 52 -5.74 0.10 -7.77
CA ALA A 52 -4.70 -0.65 -8.47
C ALA A 52 -4.13 -1.84 -7.68
N PHE A 53 -4.13 -1.76 -6.34
CA PHE A 53 -3.54 -2.76 -5.44
C PHE A 53 -4.56 -3.47 -4.56
N ASP A 54 -5.85 -3.22 -4.77
CA ASP A 54 -6.96 -3.77 -3.96
C ASP A 54 -6.77 -3.51 -2.45
N ILE A 55 -6.29 -2.30 -2.13
CA ILE A 55 -6.09 -1.86 -0.75
C ILE A 55 -7.32 -1.03 -0.36
N PRO A 56 -8.04 -1.36 0.73
CA PRO A 56 -9.17 -0.55 1.16
C PRO A 56 -8.74 0.88 1.45
N MET A 57 -9.48 1.86 0.91
CA MET A 57 -9.18 3.29 1.08
C MET A 57 -9.06 3.71 2.56
N SER A 58 -9.86 3.12 3.44
CA SER A 58 -9.79 3.32 4.90
C SER A 58 -8.41 2.96 5.48
N SER A 59 -7.73 1.95 4.94
CA SER A 59 -6.36 1.59 5.33
C SER A 59 -5.38 2.73 5.03
N LEU A 60 -5.51 3.33 3.85
CA LEU A 60 -4.63 4.39 3.38
C LEU A 60 -4.89 5.68 4.17
N MET A 61 -6.15 6.01 4.41
CA MET A 61 -6.58 7.16 5.22
C MET A 61 -6.08 7.09 6.66
N LEU A 62 -6.02 5.90 7.27
CA LEU A 62 -5.44 5.72 8.60
C LEU A 62 -3.97 6.16 8.67
N PHE A 63 -3.20 6.04 7.58
CA PHE A 63 -1.82 6.54 7.53
C PHE A 63 -1.74 8.05 7.31
N ALA A 64 -2.79 8.66 6.73
CA ALA A 64 -2.91 10.10 6.54
C ALA A 64 -3.19 10.81 7.87
N GLU A 65 -4.12 10.28 8.67
CA GLU A 65 -4.53 10.82 9.98
C GLU A 65 -3.40 10.79 11.03
N ARG A 66 -2.45 9.86 10.88
CA ARG A 66 -1.31 9.69 11.80
C ARG A 66 -0.25 10.79 11.74
N VAL A 67 -0.32 11.71 10.79
CA VAL A 67 0.56 12.89 10.78
C VAL A 67 0.19 13.85 11.93
N ASP A 68 -1.04 13.79 12.45
CA ASP A 68 -1.54 14.76 13.44
C ASP A 68 -1.68 14.26 14.89
N GLU A 69 -1.76 12.95 15.18
CA GLU A 69 -2.11 12.48 16.54
C GLU A 69 -1.34 11.24 17.01
N ALA A 70 -0.34 11.44 17.88
CA ALA A 70 0.50 10.40 18.50
C ALA A 70 -0.21 9.46 19.52
N GLY A 71 -1.54 9.36 19.53
CA GLY A 71 -2.31 8.73 20.63
C GLY A 71 -2.99 7.37 20.37
N LYS A 72 -3.09 6.87 19.13
CA LYS A 72 -3.98 5.73 18.76
C LYS A 72 -3.25 4.39 18.53
N ALA A 73 -2.18 4.10 19.26
CA ALA A 73 -1.29 2.96 19.02
C ALA A 73 -1.97 1.55 19.06
N ASP A 74 -3.05 1.38 19.81
CA ASP A 74 -3.71 0.07 19.95
C ASP A 74 -4.59 -0.33 18.76
N ALA A 75 -5.38 0.60 18.23
CA ALA A 75 -6.18 0.36 17.02
C ALA A 75 -5.30 0.05 15.81
N ILE A 76 -4.11 0.66 15.77
CA ILE A 76 -3.09 0.46 14.76
C ILE A 76 -2.55 -0.97 14.80
N ARG A 77 -2.22 -1.48 15.99
CA ARG A 77 -1.71 -2.84 16.16
C ARG A 77 -2.71 -3.88 15.70
N VAL A 78 -3.98 -3.71 16.08
CA VAL A 78 -5.07 -4.62 15.68
C VAL A 78 -5.26 -4.62 14.16
N TYR A 79 -5.24 -3.46 13.52
CA TYR A 79 -5.38 -3.35 12.07
C TYR A 79 -4.21 -3.95 11.29
N VAL A 80 -2.98 -3.68 11.74
CA VAL A 80 -1.77 -4.25 11.14
C VAL A 80 -1.75 -5.77 11.31
N ALA A 81 -2.18 -6.28 12.46
CA ALA A 81 -2.30 -7.72 12.69
C ALA A 81 -3.34 -8.38 11.77
N ASP A 82 -4.54 -7.79 11.60
CA ASP A 82 -5.57 -8.31 10.68
C ASP A 82 -5.07 -8.36 9.22
N LYS A 83 -4.39 -7.30 8.76
CA LYS A 83 -3.81 -7.26 7.42
C LYS A 83 -2.64 -8.24 7.26
N ALA A 84 -1.77 -8.36 8.26
CA ALA A 84 -0.69 -9.35 8.25
C ALA A 84 -1.22 -10.79 8.19
N LEU A 85 -2.29 -11.09 8.93
CA LEU A 85 -2.97 -12.38 8.88
C LEU A 85 -3.57 -12.66 7.50
N LYS A 86 -4.23 -11.69 6.87
CA LYS A 86 -4.73 -11.82 5.49
C LYS A 86 -3.61 -12.01 4.47
N MET A 87 -2.46 -11.39 4.67
CA MET A 87 -1.29 -11.59 3.81
C MET A 87 -0.67 -12.98 3.99
N LEU A 88 -0.63 -13.49 5.22
CA LEU A 88 -0.19 -14.86 5.51
C LEU A 88 -1.16 -15.90 4.94
N ASP A 89 -2.46 -15.65 5.02
CA ASP A 89 -3.53 -16.48 4.44
C ASP A 89 -3.44 -16.52 2.91
N TRP A 90 -3.20 -15.37 2.27
CA TRP A 90 -2.98 -15.29 0.83
C TRP A 90 -1.69 -16.02 0.38
N ALA A 91 -0.60 -15.87 1.13
CA ALA A 91 0.65 -16.58 0.86
C ALA A 91 0.49 -18.10 1.03
N ALA A 92 -0.27 -18.55 2.04
CA ALA A 92 -0.63 -19.95 2.24
C ALA A 92 -1.51 -20.47 1.09
N THR A 93 -2.51 -19.69 0.66
CA THR A 93 -3.40 -20.01 -0.46
C THR A 93 -2.63 -20.20 -1.78
N ILE A 94 -1.61 -19.38 -2.05
CA ILE A 94 -0.73 -19.52 -3.23
C ILE A 94 0.13 -20.79 -3.14
N SER A 95 0.59 -21.15 -1.94
CA SER A 95 1.36 -22.37 -1.70
C SER A 95 0.53 -23.63 -1.99
N GLU A 96 -0.74 -23.65 -1.58
CA GLU A 96 -1.65 -24.77 -1.85
C GLU A 96 -1.99 -24.89 -3.35
N PHE A 97 -2.20 -23.77 -4.04
CA PHE A 97 -2.51 -23.77 -5.48
C PHE A 97 -1.34 -24.32 -6.34
N ARG A 98 -0.10 -24.08 -5.93
CA ARG A 98 1.11 -24.62 -6.58
C ARG A 98 1.35 -26.11 -6.29
N GLY A 99 0.77 -26.64 -5.21
CA GLY A 99 0.82 -28.06 -4.87
C GLY A 99 -0.23 -28.91 -5.59
N ALA A 100 -1.38 -28.32 -5.96
CA ALA A 100 -2.51 -29.00 -6.60
C ALA A 100 -2.38 -29.20 -8.14
N SER A 101 -1.34 -28.65 -8.77
CA SER A 101 -1.04 -28.83 -10.21
C SER A 101 0.10 -29.83 -10.47
N ARG A 102 0.37 -30.75 -9.53
CA ARG A 102 1.26 -31.90 -9.74
C ARG A 102 0.47 -33.18 -9.91
#